data_AF-A0A1L3JF60-F1
#
_entry.id   AF-A0A1L3JF60-F1
#
_cell.length_a   1.000
_cell.length_b   1.000
_cell.length_c   1.000
_cell.angle_alpha   90.00
_cell.angle_beta   90.00
_cell.angle_gamma   90.00
#
_symmetry.space_group_name_H-M   'P 1'
#
loop_
_entity.id
_entity.type
_entity.pdbx_description
1 polymer ?
#
loop_
_entity_poly.entity_id
_entity_poly.type
_entity_poly.pdbx_seq_one_letter_code
_entity_poly.pdbx_strand_id
1 'polypeptide(L)'
;MEQQKAAEFLMDSSVAMHESAMPLMHRIVPDDVLIWNHYPEIDVVNGVAGSRFFYHCHPPEDRDGEEHGHFHFFIDKKSMDSDFNPLIAAPEITGKRAEVVHIAALSMDYNGLPIKWFTTNRWVTDESLYPAENIISKMALFDLRGLNGDPLVNIWLTAMLRLSQNIIANLLRERDEILMQKDPSGEDRNVEILSHARVDLSSLLDG
;
A
#
# COMPACT_ATOMS: atom_id res chain seq x y z
N MET A 1 -16.63 3.94 -3.08
CA MET A 1 -16.81 3.10 -4.29
C MET A 1 -17.37 1.78 -3.82
N GLU A 2 -18.51 1.34 -4.38
CA GLU A 2 -19.13 0.06 -4.04
C GLU A 2 -18.25 -1.13 -4.46
N GLN A 3 -18.37 -2.27 -3.77
CA GLN A 3 -17.56 -3.47 -4.04
C GLN A 3 -17.70 -3.98 -5.47
N GLN A 4 -18.94 -4.09 -5.97
CA GLN A 4 -19.21 -4.51 -7.34
C GLN A 4 -18.49 -3.61 -8.38
N LYS A 5 -18.50 -2.29 -8.15
CA LYS A 5 -17.81 -1.35 -9.05
C LYS A 5 -16.29 -1.48 -8.96
N ALA A 6 -15.76 -1.79 -7.78
CA ALA A 6 -14.35 -2.08 -7.61
C ALA A 6 -13.94 -3.35 -8.37
N ALA A 7 -14.74 -4.42 -8.29
CA ALA A 7 -14.50 -5.66 -9.03
C ALA A 7 -14.50 -5.43 -10.54
N GLU A 8 -15.51 -4.71 -11.06
CA GLU A 8 -15.56 -4.30 -12.47
C GLU A 8 -14.30 -3.54 -12.88
N PHE A 9 -13.88 -2.54 -12.10
CA PHE A 9 -12.67 -1.77 -12.42
C PHE A 9 -11.39 -2.60 -12.36
N LEU A 10 -11.26 -3.53 -11.42
CA LEU A 10 -10.11 -4.43 -11.37
C LEU A 10 -10.04 -5.30 -12.64
N MET A 11 -11.17 -5.89 -13.04
CA MET A 11 -11.26 -6.72 -14.23
C MET A 11 -11.02 -5.92 -15.52
N ASP A 12 -11.74 -4.82 -15.70
CA ASP A 12 -11.67 -3.98 -16.91
C ASP A 12 -10.26 -3.42 -17.11
N SER A 13 -9.63 -2.93 -16.04
CA SER A 13 -8.24 -2.43 -16.13
C SER A 13 -7.25 -3.56 -16.43
N SER A 14 -7.44 -4.75 -15.86
CA SER A 14 -6.60 -5.92 -16.16
C SER A 14 -6.72 -6.35 -17.62
N VAL A 15 -7.95 -6.40 -18.17
CA VAL A 15 -8.20 -6.70 -19.58
C VAL A 15 -7.58 -5.65 -20.49
N ALA A 16 -7.79 -4.35 -20.20
CA ALA A 16 -7.21 -3.28 -20.99
C ALA A 16 -5.66 -3.30 -21.01
N MET A 17 -5.04 -3.63 -19.88
CA MET A 17 -3.58 -3.80 -19.79
C MET A 17 -3.10 -4.99 -20.64
N HIS A 18 -3.85 -6.10 -20.64
CA HIS A 18 -3.55 -7.27 -21.48
C HIS A 18 -3.72 -6.97 -22.98
N GLU A 19 -4.84 -6.37 -23.39
CA GLU A 19 -5.14 -6.05 -24.80
C GLU A 19 -4.13 -5.07 -25.41
N SER A 20 -3.56 -4.18 -24.60
CA SER A 20 -2.51 -3.25 -25.03
C SER A 20 -1.09 -3.85 -24.98
N ALA A 21 -0.95 -5.14 -24.67
CA ALA A 21 0.33 -5.85 -24.51
C ALA A 21 1.30 -5.17 -23.54
N MET A 22 0.78 -4.40 -22.59
CA MET A 22 1.55 -3.68 -21.58
C MET A 22 0.96 -4.04 -20.21
N PRO A 23 1.44 -5.12 -19.57
CA PRO A 23 0.92 -5.58 -18.29
C PRO A 23 1.27 -4.61 -17.15
N LEU A 24 0.61 -4.79 -15.99
CA LEU A 24 0.72 -3.92 -14.81
C LEU A 24 2.17 -3.54 -14.48
N MET A 25 3.06 -4.52 -14.38
CA MET A 25 4.44 -4.28 -13.93
C MET A 25 5.25 -3.44 -14.93
N HIS A 26 5.09 -3.67 -16.24
CA HIS A 26 5.80 -2.90 -17.28
C HIS A 26 5.35 -1.43 -17.37
N ARG A 27 4.22 -1.07 -16.74
CA ARG A 27 3.74 0.33 -16.67
C ARG A 27 4.37 1.12 -15.55
N ILE A 28 4.97 0.43 -14.58
CA ILE A 28 5.48 1.03 -13.34
C ILE A 28 6.99 0.88 -13.24
N VAL A 29 7.49 -0.32 -13.56
CA VAL A 29 8.86 -0.73 -13.32
C VAL A 29 9.60 -0.84 -14.65
N PRO A 30 10.77 -0.18 -14.81
CA PRO A 30 11.60 -0.35 -15.99
C PRO A 30 12.29 -1.73 -15.97
N ASP A 31 12.81 -2.16 -17.12
CA ASP A 31 13.52 -3.45 -17.23
C ASP A 31 14.73 -3.54 -16.26
N ASP A 32 15.45 -2.42 -16.07
CA ASP A 32 16.57 -2.31 -15.15
C ASP A 32 16.10 -1.79 -13.78
N VAL A 33 15.65 -2.71 -12.93
CA VAL A 33 15.21 -2.40 -11.57
C VAL A 33 16.40 -2.12 -10.66
N LEU A 34 16.38 -0.96 -10.01
CA LEU A 34 17.29 -0.59 -8.94
C LEU A 34 16.64 -0.91 -7.60
N ILE A 35 17.33 -1.69 -6.78
CA ILE A 35 16.86 -2.05 -5.44
C ILE A 35 16.69 -0.79 -4.60
N TRP A 36 15.64 -0.75 -3.77
CA TRP A 36 15.26 0.37 -2.90
C TRP A 36 14.78 1.64 -3.61
N ASN A 37 14.90 1.73 -4.94
CA ASN A 37 14.33 2.86 -5.66
C ASN A 37 12.81 2.77 -5.72
N HIS A 38 12.18 3.93 -5.65
CA HIS A 38 10.75 4.07 -5.86
C HIS A 38 10.42 4.05 -7.35
N TYR A 39 9.31 3.38 -7.66
CA TYR A 39 8.74 3.29 -8.99
C TYR A 39 7.25 3.67 -8.98
N PRO A 40 6.82 4.56 -9.88
CA PRO A 40 7.66 5.38 -10.77
C PRO A 40 8.62 6.31 -9.98
N GLU A 41 9.64 6.88 -10.64
CA GLU A 41 10.71 7.68 -10.00
C GLU A 41 10.18 8.80 -9.09
N ILE A 42 9.01 9.34 -9.43
CA ILE A 42 8.24 10.24 -8.57
C ILE A 42 7.01 9.48 -8.09
N ASP A 43 6.85 9.32 -6.77
CA ASP A 43 5.66 8.75 -6.16
C ASP A 43 4.38 9.29 -6.82
N VAL A 44 3.45 8.39 -7.16
CA VAL A 44 2.17 8.83 -7.71
C VAL A 44 1.34 9.41 -6.58
N VAL A 45 0.89 10.65 -6.77
CA VAL A 45 0.02 11.34 -5.82
C VAL A 45 -1.23 11.84 -6.53
N ASN A 46 -2.40 11.47 -6.03
CA ASN A 46 -3.64 12.12 -6.39
C ASN A 46 -3.73 13.47 -5.66
N GLY A 47 -3.54 14.57 -6.37
CA GLY A 47 -3.51 15.91 -5.79
C GLY A 47 -4.81 16.39 -5.13
N VAL A 48 -5.95 15.71 -5.38
CA VAL A 48 -7.24 16.02 -4.75
C VAL A 48 -7.47 15.15 -3.52
N ALA A 49 -7.30 13.83 -3.65
CA ALA A 49 -7.54 12.88 -2.56
C ALA A 49 -6.37 12.78 -1.56
N GLY A 50 -5.17 13.26 -1.95
CA GLY A 50 -3.94 13.10 -1.16
C GLY A 50 -3.41 11.66 -1.12
N SER A 51 -4.06 10.73 -1.81
CA SER A 51 -3.66 9.32 -1.86
C SER A 51 -2.37 9.16 -2.65
N ARG A 52 -1.51 8.25 -2.19
CA ARG A 52 -0.19 8.03 -2.77
C ARG A 52 0.13 6.55 -2.87
N PHE A 53 0.90 6.18 -3.89
CA PHE A 53 1.66 4.94 -3.87
C PHE A 53 3.08 5.11 -4.41
N PHE A 54 3.94 4.18 -4.03
CA PHE A 54 5.15 3.83 -4.77
C PHE A 54 5.31 2.31 -4.78
N TYR A 55 6.10 1.80 -5.71
CA TYR A 55 6.55 0.41 -5.78
C TYR A 55 8.05 0.35 -5.57
N HIS A 56 8.56 -0.66 -4.88
CA HIS A 56 10.00 -0.89 -4.78
C HIS A 56 10.32 -2.39 -4.65
N CYS A 57 11.59 -2.72 -4.86
CA CYS A 57 12.10 -4.08 -4.75
C CYS A 57 13.24 -4.12 -3.75
N HIS A 58 13.22 -5.13 -2.88
CA HIS A 58 14.32 -5.48 -1.97
C HIS A 58 15.36 -6.35 -2.70
N PRO A 59 16.57 -6.60 -2.17
CA PRO A 59 17.45 -7.64 -2.69
C PRO A 59 16.75 -9.00 -2.70
N PRO A 60 16.97 -9.88 -3.71
CA PRO A 60 16.32 -11.19 -3.77
C PRO A 60 16.47 -12.04 -2.50
N GLU A 61 17.57 -11.91 -1.78
CA GLU A 61 17.85 -12.58 -0.51
C GLU A 61 16.99 -12.11 0.68
N ASP A 62 16.44 -10.90 0.59
CA ASP A 62 15.60 -10.29 1.62
C ASP A 62 14.10 -10.42 1.28
N ARG A 63 13.76 -10.94 0.10
CA ARG A 63 12.37 -11.13 -0.36
C ARG A 63 11.78 -12.43 0.18
N ASP A 64 10.47 -12.42 0.39
CA ASP A 64 9.73 -13.64 0.75
C ASP A 64 9.37 -14.46 -0.51
N GLY A 65 10.11 -15.54 -0.73
CA GLY A 65 9.79 -16.55 -1.74
C GLY A 65 9.72 -16.00 -3.17
N GLU A 66 8.50 -15.91 -3.72
CA GLU A 66 8.24 -15.53 -5.11
C GLU A 66 8.04 -14.01 -5.30
N GLU A 67 8.22 -13.21 -4.25
CA GLU A 67 8.09 -11.76 -4.35
C GLU A 67 9.10 -11.17 -5.35
N HIS A 68 8.58 -10.34 -6.24
CA HIS A 68 9.36 -9.42 -7.06
C HIS A 68 9.61 -8.10 -6.33
N GLY A 69 8.56 -7.56 -5.72
CA GLY A 69 8.55 -6.30 -4.98
C GLY A 69 7.12 -5.95 -4.58
N HIS A 70 6.92 -4.79 -3.97
CA HIS A 70 5.62 -4.44 -3.41
C HIS A 70 5.27 -2.95 -3.54
N PHE A 71 3.97 -2.70 -3.64
CA PHE A 71 3.38 -1.38 -3.58
C PHE A 71 3.16 -0.96 -2.14
N HIS A 72 3.47 0.28 -1.77
CA HIS A 72 3.03 0.90 -0.52
C HIS A 72 1.89 1.88 -0.78
N PHE A 73 0.85 1.85 0.08
CA PHE A 73 -0.35 2.66 -0.07
C PHE A 73 -0.46 3.66 1.07
N PHE A 74 -0.66 4.93 0.75
CA PHE A 74 -0.75 5.99 1.74
C PHE A 74 -1.95 6.92 1.48
N ILE A 75 -2.41 7.56 2.54
CA ILE A 75 -3.26 8.76 2.51
C ILE A 75 -2.49 9.95 3.07
N ASP A 76 -2.92 11.16 2.73
CA ASP A 76 -2.32 12.40 3.27
C ASP A 76 -2.66 12.50 4.76
N LYS A 77 -1.67 12.79 5.61
CA LYS A 77 -1.89 12.97 7.04
C LYS A 77 -2.92 14.04 7.37
N LYS A 78 -3.12 15.04 6.50
CA LYS A 78 -4.18 16.05 6.64
C LYS A 78 -5.60 15.46 6.59
N SER A 79 -5.77 14.23 6.12
CA SER A 79 -7.07 13.54 6.19
C SER A 79 -7.38 12.99 7.58
N MET A 80 -6.39 12.95 8.49
CA MET A 80 -6.59 12.54 9.87
C MET A 80 -7.26 13.67 10.66
N ASP A 81 -8.25 13.31 11.46
CA ASP A 81 -8.96 14.28 12.29
C ASP A 81 -8.01 14.84 13.37
N SER A 82 -8.22 16.09 13.77
CA SER A 82 -7.31 16.79 14.69
C SER A 82 -7.22 16.16 16.09
N ASP A 83 -8.23 15.38 16.48
CA ASP A 83 -8.29 14.65 17.75
C ASP A 83 -7.70 13.24 17.65
N PHE A 84 -7.32 12.78 16.45
CA PHE A 84 -6.62 11.51 16.29
C PHE A 84 -5.18 11.64 16.77
N ASN A 85 -4.85 10.88 17.81
CA ASN A 85 -3.49 10.81 18.35
C ASN A 85 -2.75 9.60 17.77
N PRO A 86 -1.50 9.74 17.31
CA PRO A 86 -0.71 8.60 16.88
C PRO A 86 -0.32 7.73 18.07
N LEU A 87 -0.20 6.42 17.85
CA LEU A 87 0.39 5.48 18.79
C LEU A 87 1.87 5.80 19.01
N ILE A 88 2.56 6.10 17.92
CA ILE A 88 3.97 6.45 17.89
C ILE A 88 4.13 7.67 17.00
N ALA A 89 4.65 8.76 17.56
CA ALA A 89 4.94 9.95 16.79
C ALA A 89 6.07 9.68 15.80
N ALA A 90 5.98 10.33 14.64
CA ALA A 90 7.05 10.30 13.67
C ALA A 90 8.34 10.88 14.28
N PRO A 91 9.53 10.39 13.89
CA PRO A 91 10.79 10.88 14.42
C PRO A 91 10.99 12.36 14.06
N GLU A 92 11.68 13.08 14.93
CA GLU A 92 12.17 14.42 14.64
C GLU A 92 13.34 14.34 13.68
N ILE A 93 13.14 14.83 12.45
CA ILE A 93 14.18 14.83 11.42
C ILE A 93 14.46 16.25 10.92
N THR A 94 15.70 16.50 10.50
CA THR A 94 16.08 17.73 9.81
C THR A 94 15.76 17.61 8.33
N GLY A 95 14.73 18.28 7.83
CA GLY A 95 14.40 18.30 6.40
C GLY A 95 12.91 18.21 6.13
N LYS A 96 12.54 18.04 4.85
CA LYS A 96 11.16 17.80 4.44
C LYS A 96 10.86 16.31 4.45
N ARG A 97 9.81 15.91 5.17
CA ARG A 97 9.18 14.59 5.08
C ARG A 97 7.86 14.69 4.33
N ALA A 98 7.46 13.62 3.67
CA ALA A 98 6.08 13.46 3.24
C ALA A 98 5.16 13.32 4.47
N GLU A 99 4.14 14.16 4.58
CA GLU A 99 3.13 14.04 5.64
C GLU A 99 2.08 13.02 5.21
N VAL A 100 2.37 11.75 5.44
CA VAL A 100 1.54 10.61 5.01
C VAL A 100 1.15 9.70 6.17
N VAL A 101 0.19 8.82 5.91
CA VAL A 101 -0.20 7.70 6.77
C VAL A 101 -0.30 6.45 5.91
N HIS A 102 0.51 5.44 6.20
CA HIS A 102 0.51 4.15 5.52
C HIS A 102 -0.72 3.33 5.89
N ILE A 103 -1.38 2.80 4.87
CA ILE A 103 -2.50 1.87 5.01
C ILE A 103 -1.97 0.45 5.08
N ALA A 104 -1.29 0.00 4.03
CA ALA A 104 -0.74 -1.34 3.88
C ALA A 104 0.16 -1.39 2.64
N ALA A 105 0.91 -2.49 2.51
CA ALA A 105 1.67 -2.81 1.33
C ALA A 105 1.14 -4.07 0.64
N LEU A 106 1.19 -4.10 -0.70
CA LEU A 106 0.78 -5.22 -1.53
C LEU A 106 1.97 -5.84 -2.25
N SER A 107 2.30 -7.07 -1.88
CA SER A 107 3.37 -7.87 -2.49
C SER A 107 2.93 -8.47 -3.82
N MET A 108 3.82 -8.44 -4.81
CA MET A 108 3.59 -8.88 -6.18
C MET A 108 4.63 -9.93 -6.59
N ASP A 109 4.21 -10.94 -7.35
CA ASP A 109 5.11 -11.92 -7.95
C ASP A 109 5.76 -11.42 -9.25
N TYR A 110 6.65 -12.22 -9.83
CA TYR A 110 7.31 -11.92 -11.12
C TYR A 110 6.36 -11.91 -12.32
N ASN A 111 5.14 -12.42 -12.19
CA ASN A 111 4.11 -12.36 -13.23
C ASN A 111 3.20 -11.13 -13.06
N GLY A 112 3.41 -10.30 -12.03
CA GLY A 112 2.57 -9.17 -11.71
C GLY A 112 1.26 -9.54 -11.03
N LEU A 113 1.19 -10.71 -10.39
CA LEU A 113 0.04 -11.15 -9.60
C LEU A 113 0.22 -10.80 -8.11
N PRO A 114 -0.85 -10.39 -7.41
CA PRO A 114 -0.77 -10.11 -5.98
C PRO A 114 -0.56 -11.39 -5.16
N ILE A 115 0.39 -11.36 -4.22
CA ILE A 115 0.71 -12.46 -3.31
C ILE A 115 0.02 -12.26 -1.95
N LYS A 116 0.26 -11.12 -1.31
CA LYS A 116 -0.19 -10.84 0.06
C LYS A 116 -0.29 -9.35 0.33
N TRP A 117 -1.20 -8.98 1.23
CA TRP A 117 -1.17 -7.69 1.92
C TRP A 117 -0.37 -7.82 3.21
N PHE A 118 0.33 -6.76 3.59
CA PHE A 118 1.00 -6.70 4.87
C PHE A 118 1.07 -5.27 5.43
N THR A 119 1.28 -5.18 6.73
CA THR A 119 1.57 -3.91 7.42
C THR A 119 3.00 -3.91 7.92
N THR A 120 3.56 -2.71 8.02
CA THR A 120 4.95 -2.50 8.39
C THR A 120 5.07 -1.86 9.76
N ASN A 121 6.25 -2.02 10.35
CA ASN A 121 6.65 -1.29 11.54
C ASN A 121 6.87 0.19 11.22
N ARG A 122 6.73 1.06 12.22
CA ARG A 122 6.78 2.53 12.07
C ARG A 122 8.10 2.99 11.46
N TRP A 123 9.22 2.38 11.84
CA TRP A 123 10.54 2.73 11.30
C TRP A 123 10.67 2.54 9.78
N VAL A 124 9.83 1.70 9.17
CA VAL A 124 9.87 1.41 7.73
C VAL A 124 9.44 2.64 6.90
N THR A 125 8.48 3.41 7.42
CA THR A 125 7.92 4.58 6.73
C THR A 125 8.31 5.92 7.36
N ASP A 126 8.91 5.90 8.56
CA ASP A 126 9.31 7.08 9.35
C ASP A 126 8.18 8.12 9.52
N GLU A 127 6.94 7.67 9.47
CA GLU A 127 5.74 8.47 9.63
C GLU A 127 5.18 8.41 11.06
N SER A 128 4.10 9.15 11.31
CA SER A 128 3.34 8.97 12.54
C SER A 128 2.47 7.73 12.41
N LEU A 129 2.68 6.74 13.27
CA LEU A 129 1.87 5.52 13.26
C LEU A 129 0.55 5.79 14.00
N TYR A 130 -0.56 5.81 13.26
CA TYR A 130 -1.90 5.99 13.82
C TYR A 130 -2.56 4.66 14.21
N PRO A 131 -3.43 4.65 15.25
CA PRO A 131 -4.25 3.50 15.60
C PRO A 131 -5.03 2.95 14.39
N ALA A 132 -5.23 1.65 14.37
CA ALA A 132 -5.94 0.91 13.32
C ALA A 132 -7.29 1.55 12.99
N GLU A 133 -8.11 1.81 14.01
CA GLU A 133 -9.46 2.35 13.81
C GLU A 133 -9.45 3.75 13.18
N ASN A 134 -8.44 4.56 13.47
CA ASN A 134 -8.31 5.89 12.86
C ASN A 134 -8.02 5.74 11.36
N ILE A 135 -7.11 4.84 10.99
CA ILE A 135 -6.78 4.56 9.58
C ILE A 135 -7.98 3.93 8.86
N ILE A 136 -8.65 2.95 9.48
CA ILE A 136 -9.84 2.28 8.94
C ILE A 136 -10.93 3.31 8.62
N SER A 137 -11.18 4.26 9.52
CA SER A 137 -12.19 5.31 9.33
C SER A 137 -11.92 6.23 8.13
N LYS A 138 -10.64 6.37 7.74
CA LYS A 138 -10.19 7.22 6.61
C LYS A 138 -9.83 6.42 5.37
N MET A 139 -9.78 5.09 5.44
CA MET A 139 -9.45 4.22 4.31
C MET A 139 -10.38 4.45 3.11
N ALA A 140 -11.64 4.81 3.37
CA ALA A 140 -12.63 5.24 2.39
C ALA A 140 -12.20 6.45 1.53
N LEU A 141 -11.18 7.21 1.92
CA LEU A 141 -10.63 8.34 1.16
C LEU A 141 -9.60 7.93 0.12
N PHE A 142 -9.04 6.71 0.20
CA PHE A 142 -8.03 6.26 -0.73
C PHE A 142 -8.57 6.19 -2.17
N ASP A 143 -7.99 6.99 -3.05
CA ASP A 143 -8.32 7.05 -4.47
C ASP A 143 -7.15 7.59 -5.28
N LEU A 144 -6.56 6.77 -6.14
CA LEU A 144 -5.47 7.18 -7.03
C LEU A 144 -5.95 7.72 -8.37
N ARG A 145 -7.26 7.70 -8.64
CA ARG A 145 -7.83 8.17 -9.91
C ARG A 145 -7.72 9.70 -9.97
N GLY A 146 -6.59 10.16 -10.52
CA GLY A 146 -6.24 11.55 -10.72
C GLY A 146 -5.42 11.73 -12.00
N LEU A 147 -4.77 12.89 -12.14
CA LEU A 147 -4.05 13.28 -13.36
C LEU A 147 -2.61 12.73 -13.47
N ASN A 148 -2.06 12.19 -12.38
CA ASN A 148 -0.66 11.73 -12.31
C ASN A 148 -0.58 10.19 -12.38
N GLY A 149 0.46 9.66 -13.01
CA GLY A 149 0.69 8.22 -13.15
C GLY A 149 -0.12 7.58 -14.29
N ASP A 150 0.03 6.26 -14.45
CA ASP A 150 -0.74 5.49 -15.45
C ASP A 150 -2.18 5.30 -14.97
N PRO A 151 -3.20 5.69 -15.76
CA PRO A 151 -4.59 5.64 -15.34
C PRO A 151 -5.11 4.22 -15.10
N LEU A 152 -4.64 3.21 -15.84
CA LEU A 152 -5.06 1.83 -15.64
C LEU A 152 -4.48 1.28 -14.34
N VAL A 153 -3.23 1.61 -14.03
CA VAL A 153 -2.61 1.22 -12.76
C VAL A 153 -3.30 1.88 -11.58
N ASN A 154 -3.59 3.18 -11.67
CA ASN A 154 -4.30 3.91 -10.62
C ASN A 154 -5.69 3.34 -10.34
N ILE A 155 -6.44 3.00 -11.39
CA ILE A 155 -7.74 2.33 -11.28
C ILE A 155 -7.58 0.96 -10.62
N TRP A 156 -6.64 0.16 -11.10
CA TRP A 156 -6.38 -1.19 -10.60
C TRP A 156 -6.01 -1.19 -9.11
N LEU A 157 -5.07 -0.34 -8.68
CA LEU A 157 -4.63 -0.23 -7.29
C LEU A 157 -5.75 0.30 -6.37
N THR A 158 -6.52 1.27 -6.84
CA THR A 158 -7.69 1.78 -6.10
C THR A 158 -8.74 0.69 -5.91
N ALA A 159 -9.02 -0.10 -6.96
CA ALA A 159 -9.94 -1.22 -6.88
C ALA A 159 -9.44 -2.33 -5.95
N MET A 160 -8.15 -2.67 -6.04
CA MET A 160 -7.54 -3.74 -5.25
C MET A 160 -7.60 -3.45 -3.74
N LEU A 161 -7.30 -2.21 -3.33
CA LEU A 161 -7.43 -1.79 -1.93
C LEU A 161 -8.89 -1.82 -1.45
N ARG A 162 -9.84 -1.41 -2.31
CA ARG A 162 -11.27 -1.42 -1.97
C ARG A 162 -11.82 -2.81 -1.73
N LEU A 163 -11.52 -3.75 -2.63
CA LEU A 163 -11.91 -5.15 -2.49
C LEU A 163 -11.29 -5.75 -1.22
N SER A 164 -10.05 -5.36 -0.92
CA SER A 164 -9.29 -5.87 0.23
C SER A 164 -9.56 -5.14 1.56
N GLN A 165 -10.51 -4.21 1.62
CA GLN A 165 -10.68 -3.32 2.79
C GLN A 165 -10.86 -4.06 4.12
N ASN A 166 -11.59 -5.18 4.12
CA ASN A 166 -11.83 -5.98 5.33
C ASN A 166 -10.57 -6.75 5.75
N ILE A 167 -9.81 -7.25 4.78
CA ILE A 167 -8.51 -7.90 5.03
C ILE A 167 -7.57 -6.89 5.66
N ILE A 168 -7.44 -5.71 5.03
CA ILE A 168 -6.57 -4.63 5.50
C ILE A 168 -6.98 -4.15 6.89
N ALA A 169 -8.29 -3.99 7.16
CA ALA A 169 -8.77 -3.60 8.49
C ALA A 169 -8.36 -4.60 9.58
N ASN A 170 -8.42 -5.90 9.31
CA ASN A 170 -7.97 -6.92 10.26
C ASN A 170 -6.45 -6.89 10.44
N LEU A 171 -5.69 -6.73 9.35
CA LEU A 171 -4.24 -6.58 9.41
C LEU A 171 -3.81 -5.35 10.22
N LEU A 172 -4.53 -4.23 10.11
CA LEU A 172 -4.26 -3.03 10.89
C LEU A 172 -4.50 -3.26 12.40
N ARG A 173 -5.55 -3.98 12.78
CA ARG A 173 -5.79 -4.34 14.19
C ARG A 173 -4.71 -5.27 14.73
N GLU A 174 -4.38 -6.30 13.97
CA GLU A 174 -3.30 -7.25 14.32
C GLU A 174 -1.94 -6.54 14.43
N ARG A 175 -1.67 -5.57 13.55
CA ARG A 175 -0.48 -4.72 13.62
C ARG A 175 -0.38 -4.02 14.96
N ASP A 176 -1.45 -3.38 15.41
CA ASP A 176 -1.47 -2.66 16.68
C ASP A 176 -1.24 -3.61 17.87
N GLU A 177 -1.86 -4.80 17.85
CA GLU A 177 -1.65 -5.83 18.86
C GLU A 177 -0.20 -6.30 18.92
N ILE A 178 0.40 -6.62 17.77
CA ILE A 178 1.79 -7.11 17.68
C ILE A 178 2.78 -6.02 18.05
N LEU A 179 2.55 -4.78 17.63
CA LEU A 179 3.35 -3.63 18.01
C LEU A 179 3.39 -3.48 19.53
N MET A 180 2.23 -3.46 20.20
CA MET A 180 2.18 -3.35 21.66
C MET A 180 2.84 -4.54 22.38
N GLN A 181 2.83 -5.73 21.79
CA GLN A 181 3.37 -6.94 22.42
C GLN A 181 4.88 -7.10 22.21
N LYS A 182 5.39 -6.78 21.01
CA LYS A 182 6.75 -7.12 20.59
C LYS A 182 7.67 -5.93 20.45
N ASP A 183 7.16 -4.82 19.92
CA ASP A 183 7.96 -3.60 19.72
C ASP A 183 7.13 -2.33 19.97
N PRO A 184 6.86 -1.98 21.24
CA PRO A 184 6.10 -0.77 21.57
C PRO A 184 6.80 0.52 21.13
N SER A 185 8.10 0.46 20.80
CA SER A 185 8.88 1.62 20.33
C SER A 185 8.70 1.89 18.84
N GLY A 186 8.34 0.85 18.08
CA GLY A 186 8.24 0.85 16.64
C GLY A 186 9.58 1.09 15.93
N GLU A 187 10.69 0.71 16.56
CA GLU A 187 12.07 0.95 16.11
C GLU A 187 12.94 -0.32 16.04
N ASP A 188 12.41 -1.48 16.42
CA ASP A 188 13.14 -2.74 16.31
C ASP A 188 13.29 -3.12 14.82
N ARG A 189 14.51 -2.94 14.29
CA ARG A 189 14.86 -3.26 12.90
C ARG A 189 14.81 -4.75 12.58
N ASN A 190 14.68 -5.63 13.58
CA ASN A 190 14.41 -7.05 13.37
C ASN A 190 12.92 -7.34 13.16
N VAL A 191 12.05 -6.34 13.37
CA VAL A 191 10.60 -6.44 13.20
C VAL A 191 10.19 -5.46 12.10
N GLU A 192 10.18 -5.93 10.85
CA GLU A 192 9.79 -5.12 9.70
C GLU A 192 8.29 -5.25 9.41
N ILE A 193 7.80 -6.48 9.29
CA ILE A 193 6.40 -6.80 9.00
C ILE A 193 5.69 -7.14 10.30
N LEU A 194 4.57 -6.45 10.56
CA LEU A 194 3.80 -6.64 11.79
C LEU A 194 2.61 -7.57 11.58
N SER A 195 1.98 -7.58 10.40
CA SER A 195 0.89 -8.49 10.08
C SER A 195 0.83 -8.73 8.57
N HIS A 196 0.34 -9.90 8.13
CA HIS A 196 0.17 -10.19 6.71
C HIS A 196 -0.94 -11.20 6.43
N ALA A 197 -1.55 -11.12 5.25
CA ALA A 197 -2.53 -12.10 4.77
C ALA A 197 -2.39 -12.32 3.26
N ARG A 198 -2.49 -13.59 2.81
CA ARG A 198 -2.46 -13.92 1.38
C ARG A 198 -3.65 -13.31 0.67
N VAL A 199 -3.41 -12.88 -0.57
CA VAL A 199 -4.48 -12.50 -1.48
C VAL A 199 -5.00 -13.76 -2.17
N ASP A 200 -6.32 -13.95 -2.13
CA ASP A 200 -7.03 -14.85 -3.00
C ASP A 200 -7.96 -14.01 -3.89
N LEU A 201 -7.56 -13.83 -5.15
CA LEU A 201 -8.30 -13.02 -6.11
C LEU A 201 -9.71 -13.57 -6.38
N SER A 202 -9.91 -14.89 -6.31
CA SER A 202 -11.23 -15.47 -6.56
C SER A 202 -12.22 -15.06 -5.46
N SER A 203 -11.79 -15.25 -4.21
CA SER A 203 -12.53 -14.80 -3.03
C SER A 203 -12.79 -13.29 -3.00
N LEU A 204 -11.89 -12.46 -3.55
CA LEU A 204 -12.09 -11.01 -3.63
C LEU A 204 -13.11 -10.58 -4.68
N LEU A 205 -13.32 -11.36 -5.73
CA LEU A 205 -14.23 -11.02 -6.84
C LEU A 205 -15.64 -11.60 -6.65
N ASP A 206 -15.79 -12.63 -5.82
CA ASP A 206 -17.06 -13.29 -5.53
C ASP A 206 -17.87 -12.61 -4.40
N GLY A 207 -17.28 -11.65 -3.68
CA GLY A 207 -17.88 -10.94 -2.53
C GLY A 207 -18.50 -9.60 -2.88
#